data_AF-X1IBF5-F1
#
_entry.id   AF-X1IBF5-F1
#
_cell.length_a   1.000
_cell.length_b   1.000
_cell.length_c   1.000
_cell.angle_alpha   90.00
_cell.angle_beta   90.00
_cell.angle_gamma   90.00
#
_symmetry.space_group_name_H-M   'P 1'
#
loop_
_entity.id
_entity.type
_entity.pdbx_description
1 polymer ?
#
loop_
_entity_poly.entity_id
_entity_poly.type
_entity_poly.pdbx_seq_one_letter_code
_entity_poly.pdbx_strand_id
1 'polypeptide(L)'
;TEDAYLIETPSKKGEAAIQGLDVEGVSDVSQLEADRRRAEDKIEKYNFEGIADKLKLMVDSNFWDRVHNPCIGCGTCAFVCPSCHCFDVSDASRGSRGLRSRQWDSCLYEGYTLETSGHNPRPSGRERWRQRLMHKFSYFPQVFGMYQCLGCGRCGRACPVNINIAEIAQKAMEWEEASAE
;
A
#
# COMPACT_ATOMS: atom_id res chain seq x y z
N THR A 1 -1.71 -7.15 -31.20
CA THR A 1 -2.88 -7.63 -31.97
C THR A 1 -3.24 -8.99 -31.41
N GLU A 2 -4.47 -9.46 -31.53
CA GLU A 2 -5.11 -10.45 -30.62
C GLU A 2 -4.32 -11.76 -30.36
N ASP A 3 -3.29 -12.10 -31.15
CA ASP A 3 -2.43 -13.29 -31.00
C ASP A 3 -0.91 -13.00 -30.85
N ALA A 4 -0.49 -11.77 -30.52
CA ALA A 4 0.93 -11.42 -30.42
C ALA A 4 1.27 -10.55 -29.18
N TYR A 5 2.46 -10.78 -28.60
CA TYR A 5 3.01 -10.02 -27.48
C TYR A 5 4.17 -9.12 -27.94
N LEU A 6 4.19 -7.86 -27.46
CA LEU A 6 5.37 -6.99 -27.58
C LEU A 6 6.31 -7.26 -26.41
N ILE A 7 7.59 -7.48 -26.69
CA ILE A 7 8.64 -7.65 -25.69
C ILE A 7 9.60 -6.47 -25.77
N GLU A 8 9.67 -5.66 -24.72
CA GLU A 8 10.67 -4.60 -24.58
C GLU A 8 11.82 -5.07 -23.69
N THR A 9 13.05 -4.96 -24.17
CA THR A 9 14.26 -5.32 -23.41
C THR A 9 15.10 -4.08 -23.09
N PRO A 10 14.77 -3.29 -22.06
CA PRO A 10 15.49 -2.06 -21.72
C PRO A 10 16.89 -2.31 -21.10
N SER A 11 17.33 -3.58 -21.02
CA SER A 11 18.61 -3.95 -20.42
C SER A 11 19.26 -5.11 -21.17
N LYS A 12 20.60 -5.17 -21.12
CA LYS A 12 21.39 -6.28 -21.68
C LYS A 12 20.99 -7.65 -21.13
N LYS A 13 20.53 -7.72 -19.87
CA LYS A 13 20.01 -8.96 -19.28
C LYS A 13 18.69 -9.39 -19.92
N GLY A 14 17.83 -8.44 -20.27
CA GLY A 14 16.60 -8.69 -21.01
C GLY A 14 16.89 -9.18 -22.43
N GLU A 15 17.83 -8.54 -23.14
CA GLU A 15 18.26 -8.98 -24.48
C GLU A 15 18.81 -10.41 -24.47
N ALA A 16 19.63 -10.75 -23.48
CA ALA A 16 20.13 -12.11 -23.32
C ALA A 16 19.02 -13.12 -22.98
N ALA A 17 17.99 -12.71 -22.23
CA ALA A 17 16.89 -13.58 -21.84
C ALA A 17 15.96 -13.96 -23.00
N ILE A 18 15.95 -13.19 -24.09
CA ILE A 18 15.14 -13.47 -25.28
C ILE A 18 15.93 -14.18 -26.39
N GLN A 19 17.25 -14.37 -26.23
CA GLN A 19 18.06 -15.13 -27.19
C GLN A 19 17.58 -16.59 -27.23
N GLY A 20 16.94 -16.97 -28.34
CA GLY A 20 16.36 -18.30 -28.55
C GLY A 20 14.82 -18.32 -28.61
N LEU A 21 14.17 -17.19 -28.36
CA LEU A 21 12.76 -17.02 -28.70
C LEU A 21 12.63 -16.65 -30.18
N ASP A 22 11.59 -17.16 -30.83
CA ASP A 22 11.20 -16.77 -32.18
C ASP A 22 10.51 -15.40 -32.10
N VAL A 23 11.30 -14.33 -32.23
CA VAL A 23 10.86 -12.94 -32.09
C VAL A 23 11.16 -12.18 -33.37
N GLU A 24 10.16 -11.45 -33.85
CA GLU A 24 10.30 -10.55 -34.98
C GLU A 24 10.56 -9.12 -34.48
N GLY A 25 11.44 -8.40 -35.18
CA GLY A 25 11.69 -6.99 -34.90
C GLY A 25 10.49 -6.14 -35.30
N VAL A 26 9.91 -5.41 -34.34
CA VAL A 26 8.79 -4.50 -34.59
C VAL A 26 9.32 -3.06 -34.64
N SER A 27 9.10 -2.38 -35.77
CA SER A 27 9.49 -0.97 -35.96
C SER A 27 8.36 0.02 -35.65
N ASP A 28 7.10 -0.40 -35.79
CA ASP A 28 5.94 0.43 -35.51
C ASP A 28 5.19 -0.07 -34.26
N VAL A 29 5.34 0.69 -33.18
CA VAL A 29 4.63 0.47 -31.91
C VAL A 29 3.63 1.58 -31.61
N SER A 30 3.32 2.45 -32.59
CA SER A 30 2.49 3.65 -32.40
C SER A 30 1.11 3.34 -31.82
N GLN A 31 0.46 2.27 -32.30
CA GLN A 31 -0.83 1.82 -31.79
C GLN A 31 -0.74 1.34 -30.32
N LEU A 32 0.31 0.59 -29.97
CA LEU A 32 0.53 0.13 -28.60
C LEU A 32 0.82 1.29 -27.64
N GLU A 33 1.61 2.28 -28.08
CA GLU A 33 1.83 3.49 -27.29
C GLU A 33 0.55 4.31 -27.11
N ALA A 34 -0.28 4.41 -28.15
CA ALA A 34 -1.58 5.05 -28.06
C ALA A 34 -2.50 4.30 -27.08
N ASP A 35 -2.53 2.97 -27.13
CA ASP A 35 -3.30 2.12 -26.22
C ASP A 35 -2.80 2.26 -24.78
N ARG A 36 -1.48 2.28 -24.57
CA ARG A 36 -0.84 2.54 -23.27
C ARG A 36 -1.26 3.89 -22.71
N ARG A 37 -1.14 4.97 -23.50
CA ARG A 37 -1.57 6.31 -23.08
C ARG A 37 -3.06 6.35 -22.74
N ARG A 38 -3.91 5.75 -23.57
CA ARG A 38 -5.37 5.65 -23.29
C ARG A 38 -5.66 4.88 -22.00
N ALA A 39 -4.84 3.89 -21.64
CA ALA A 39 -4.97 3.18 -20.38
C ALA A 39 -4.46 4.04 -19.20
N GLU A 40 -3.31 4.69 -19.33
CA GLU A 40 -2.73 5.59 -18.32
C GLU A 40 -3.64 6.78 -18.01
N ASP A 41 -4.31 7.35 -19.01
CA ASP A 41 -5.24 8.47 -18.84
C ASP A 41 -6.50 8.09 -18.05
N LYS A 42 -6.83 6.79 -17.98
CA LYS A 42 -7.93 6.28 -17.15
C LYS A 42 -7.52 6.01 -15.70
N ILE A 43 -6.23 6.05 -15.40
CA ILE A 43 -5.73 5.84 -14.04
C ILE A 43 -5.94 7.14 -13.27
N GLU A 44 -6.69 7.06 -12.18
CA GLU A 44 -6.83 8.18 -11.26
C GLU A 44 -5.47 8.54 -10.66
N LYS A 45 -5.08 9.81 -10.82
CA LYS A 45 -3.81 10.34 -10.33
C LYS A 45 -4.07 11.06 -9.02
N TYR A 46 -3.35 10.64 -7.98
CA TYR A 46 -3.43 11.25 -6.67
C TYR A 46 -2.21 12.15 -6.44
N ASN A 47 -2.44 13.38 -5.98
CA ASN A 47 -1.36 14.24 -5.48
C ASN A 47 -1.28 14.13 -3.96
N PHE A 48 -0.14 13.67 -3.44
CA PHE A 48 0.09 13.54 -2.00
C PHE A 48 0.97 14.66 -1.43
N GLU A 49 1.30 15.69 -2.21
CA GLU A 49 2.10 16.81 -1.73
C GLU A 49 1.49 17.47 -0.49
N GLY A 50 2.33 17.79 0.52
CA GLY A 50 1.90 18.40 1.78
C GLY A 50 1.21 17.47 2.79
N ILE A 51 0.86 16.23 2.41
CA ILE A 51 0.13 15.32 3.31
C ILE A 51 0.90 14.97 4.59
N ALA A 52 2.22 14.85 4.50
CA ALA A 52 3.04 14.48 5.65
C ALA A 52 2.87 15.46 6.81
N ASP A 53 2.77 16.76 6.50
CA ASP A 53 2.61 17.83 7.49
C ASP A 53 1.17 17.95 7.97
N LYS A 54 0.19 17.83 7.06
CA LYS A 54 -1.23 17.76 7.43
C LYS A 54 -1.48 16.65 8.46
N LEU A 55 -0.99 15.44 8.21
CA LEU A 55 -1.24 14.31 9.09
C LEU A 55 -0.58 14.44 10.48
N LYS A 56 0.55 15.15 10.60
CA LYS A 56 1.18 15.44 11.90
C LYS A 56 0.30 16.30 12.79
N LEU A 57 -0.53 17.17 12.20
CA LEU A 57 -1.47 18.01 12.93
C LEU A 57 -2.77 17.29 13.30
N MET A 58 -3.04 16.12 12.69
CA MET A 58 -4.30 15.40 12.86
C MET A 58 -4.22 14.23 13.86
N VAL A 59 -3.17 14.12 14.69
CA VAL A 59 -2.93 12.94 15.54
C VAL A 59 -4.15 12.56 16.40
N ASP A 60 -4.82 13.57 16.97
CA ASP A 60 -5.98 13.40 17.85
C ASP A 60 -7.32 13.68 17.16
N SER A 61 -7.33 13.86 15.84
CA SER A 61 -8.52 14.25 15.10
C SER A 61 -9.61 13.17 15.07
N ASN A 62 -10.88 13.57 15.02
CA ASN A 62 -12.04 12.68 14.83
C ASN A 62 -12.13 12.10 13.40
N PHE A 63 -11.27 12.56 12.48
CA PHE A 63 -11.10 11.97 11.16
C PHE A 63 -10.87 10.45 11.24
N TRP A 64 -10.05 10.01 12.20
CA TRP A 64 -9.69 8.60 12.34
C TRP A 64 -10.88 7.70 12.65
N ASP A 65 -11.86 8.22 13.41
CA ASP A 65 -13.10 7.50 13.70
C ASP A 65 -13.90 7.30 12.41
N ARG A 66 -14.00 8.33 11.56
CA ARG A 66 -14.67 8.20 10.25
C ARG A 66 -13.99 7.20 9.32
N VAL A 67 -12.66 7.14 9.33
CA VAL A 67 -11.91 6.18 8.52
C VAL A 67 -12.05 4.76 9.05
N HIS A 68 -12.01 4.58 10.37
CA HIS A 68 -12.07 3.28 11.01
C HIS A 68 -13.48 2.67 10.96
N ASN A 69 -14.54 3.44 11.21
CA ASN A 69 -15.91 2.94 11.38
C ASN A 69 -16.38 1.92 10.32
N PRO A 70 -16.18 2.13 9.00
CA PRO A 70 -16.57 1.13 8.00
C PRO A 70 -15.62 -0.08 7.94
N CYS A 71 -14.41 0.00 8.49
CA CYS A 71 -13.40 -1.05 8.38
C CYS A 71 -13.69 -2.23 9.32
N ILE A 72 -13.85 -3.42 8.72
CA ILE A 72 -14.05 -4.68 9.45
C ILE A 72 -12.75 -5.37 9.91
N GLY A 73 -11.59 -4.71 9.77
CA GLY A 73 -10.32 -5.25 10.28
C GLY A 73 -9.76 -6.48 9.56
N CYS A 74 -10.25 -6.85 8.37
CA CYS A 74 -9.83 -8.08 7.66
C CYS A 74 -8.34 -8.11 7.26
N GLY A 75 -7.71 -6.94 7.04
CA GLY A 75 -6.29 -6.83 6.69
C GLY A 75 -5.93 -7.12 5.23
N THR A 76 -6.86 -7.55 4.37
CA THR A 76 -6.61 -7.87 2.94
C THR A 76 -5.82 -6.78 2.21
N CYS A 77 -6.12 -5.52 2.51
CA CYS A 77 -5.44 -4.36 1.94
C CYS A 77 -3.94 -4.29 2.25
N ALA A 78 -3.45 -4.93 3.32
CA ALA A 78 -2.02 -5.06 3.61
C ALA A 78 -1.39 -6.13 2.72
N PHE A 79 -2.01 -7.30 2.60
CA PHE A 79 -1.46 -8.45 1.88
C PHE A 79 -1.42 -8.27 0.35
N VAL A 80 -2.34 -7.48 -0.22
CA VAL A 80 -2.32 -7.18 -1.68
C VAL A 80 -1.43 -5.97 -2.04
N CYS A 81 -0.93 -5.23 -1.04
CA CYS A 81 -0.19 -4.00 -1.27
C CYS A 81 1.32 -4.32 -1.39
N PRO A 82 1.95 -4.05 -2.54
CA PRO A 82 3.37 -4.40 -2.74
C PRO A 82 4.33 -3.56 -1.89
N SER A 83 3.88 -2.43 -1.34
CA SER A 83 4.69 -1.60 -0.43
C SER A 83 4.45 -1.91 1.04
N CYS A 84 3.55 -2.83 1.38
CA CYS A 84 3.39 -3.31 2.75
C CYS A 84 4.43 -4.40 3.03
N HIS A 85 5.14 -4.24 4.15
CA HIS A 85 6.26 -5.11 4.55
C HIS A 85 6.25 -5.41 6.05
N CYS A 86 5.08 -5.31 6.69
CA CYS A 86 4.90 -5.73 8.09
C CYS A 86 5.03 -7.26 8.17
N PHE A 87 5.74 -7.73 9.18
CA PHE A 87 5.93 -9.15 9.45
C PHE A 87 6.00 -9.39 10.95
N ASP A 88 5.64 -10.59 11.36
CA ASP A 88 5.85 -11.11 12.70
C ASP A 88 6.90 -12.22 12.70
N VAL A 89 7.47 -12.50 13.86
CA VAL A 89 8.45 -13.56 14.07
C VAL A 89 7.83 -14.62 14.99
N SER A 90 7.59 -15.80 14.44
CA SER A 90 7.06 -16.94 15.18
C SER A 90 8.17 -17.96 15.46
N ASP A 91 8.26 -18.38 16.72
CA ASP A 91 9.14 -19.44 17.19
C ASP A 91 8.33 -20.70 17.52
N ALA A 92 8.72 -21.83 16.92
CA ALA A 92 8.19 -23.15 17.23
C ALA A 92 9.32 -24.06 17.70
N SER A 93 9.05 -24.96 18.66
CA SER A 93 10.03 -25.94 19.12
C SER A 93 9.45 -27.35 19.16
N ARG A 94 10.32 -28.34 18.91
CA ARG A 94 10.01 -29.76 19.05
C ARG A 94 11.21 -30.48 19.67
N GLY A 95 11.13 -30.73 20.99
CA GLY A 95 12.25 -31.28 21.76
C GLY A 95 13.44 -30.30 21.76
N SER A 96 14.62 -30.78 21.37
CA SER A 96 15.84 -29.97 21.27
C SER A 96 16.00 -29.18 19.96
N ARG A 97 14.98 -29.17 19.09
CA ARG A 97 15.00 -28.43 17.81
C ARG A 97 14.05 -27.24 17.86
N GLY A 98 14.53 -26.08 17.41
CA GLY A 98 13.73 -24.86 17.24
C GLY A 98 13.64 -24.44 15.77
N LEU A 99 12.54 -23.80 15.40
CA LEU A 99 12.31 -23.15 14.12
C LEU A 99 11.86 -21.72 14.41
N ARG A 100 12.62 -20.75 13.91
CA ARG A 100 12.21 -19.34 13.85
C ARG A 100 11.81 -19.01 12.42
N SER A 101 10.61 -18.46 12.23
CA SER A 101 10.10 -18.09 10.91
C SER A 101 9.58 -16.66 10.91
N ARG A 102 9.75 -15.96 9.77
CA ARG A 102 9.07 -14.69 9.52
C ARG A 102 7.76 -14.96 8.81
N GLN A 103 6.68 -14.43 9.34
CA GLN A 103 5.34 -14.55 8.78
C GLN A 103 4.85 -13.17 8.38
N TRP A 104 4.13 -13.09 7.26
CA TRP A 104 3.51 -11.83 6.87
C TRP A 104 2.47 -11.42 7.90
N ASP A 105 2.51 -10.15 8.29
CA ASP A 105 1.62 -9.61 9.29
C ASP A 105 1.17 -8.19 8.93
N SER A 106 0.36 -7.54 9.78
CA SER A 106 -0.20 -6.22 9.49
C SER A 106 -0.25 -5.33 10.72
N CYS A 107 0.20 -4.09 10.57
CA CYS A 107 0.00 -3.02 11.56
C CYS A 107 -1.46 -2.68 11.87
N LEU A 108 -2.43 -3.29 11.15
CA LEU A 108 -3.86 -3.20 11.44
C LEU A 108 -4.35 -4.22 12.48
N TYR A 109 -3.58 -5.26 12.76
CA TYR A 109 -3.95 -6.27 13.75
C TYR A 109 -3.53 -5.87 15.16
N GLU A 110 -4.29 -6.33 16.13
CA GLU A 110 -4.10 -5.97 17.54
C GLU A 110 -2.79 -6.49 18.08
N GLY A 111 -2.49 -7.75 17.76
CA GLY A 111 -1.30 -8.45 18.21
C GLY A 111 0.00 -7.80 17.73
N TYR A 112 -0.01 -7.14 16.57
CA TYR A 112 1.20 -6.50 16.01
C TYR A 112 1.79 -5.43 16.93
N THR A 113 0.97 -4.87 17.82
CA THR A 113 1.32 -3.71 18.64
C THR A 113 1.08 -3.95 20.12
N LEU A 114 0.62 -5.15 20.47
CA LEU A 114 0.42 -5.57 21.84
C LEU A 114 1.79 -5.89 22.45
N GLU A 115 2.16 -5.13 23.48
CA GLU A 115 3.41 -5.32 24.19
C GLU A 115 3.29 -6.48 25.18
N THR A 116 4.43 -7.08 25.56
CA THR A 116 4.48 -8.16 26.57
C THR A 116 3.93 -7.73 27.93
N SER A 117 3.92 -6.42 28.22
CA SER A 117 3.31 -5.84 29.43
C SER A 117 1.77 -5.92 29.44
N GLY A 118 1.15 -6.26 28.30
CA GLY A 118 -0.29 -6.16 28.08
C GLY A 118 -0.75 -4.77 27.65
N HIS A 119 0.15 -3.77 27.64
CA HIS A 119 -0.15 -2.46 27.08
C HIS A 119 -0.26 -2.54 25.55
N ASN A 120 -1.24 -1.85 24.98
CA ASN A 120 -1.35 -1.68 23.54
C ASN A 120 -1.43 -0.19 23.20
N PRO A 121 -0.39 0.40 22.58
CA PRO A 121 -0.41 1.80 22.15
C PRO A 121 -1.45 2.09 21.05
N ARG A 122 -2.01 1.04 20.42
CA ARG A 122 -3.01 1.14 19.35
C ARG A 122 -4.19 0.21 19.65
N PRO A 123 -4.96 0.50 20.73
CA PRO A 123 -5.95 -0.42 21.25
C PRO A 123 -7.13 -0.59 20.28
N SER A 124 -7.53 0.45 19.55
CA SER A 124 -8.67 0.42 18.64
C SER A 124 -8.27 0.49 17.17
N GLY A 125 -9.24 0.33 16.27
CA GLY A 125 -9.00 0.51 14.84
C GLY A 125 -8.67 1.96 14.47
N ARG A 126 -9.02 2.95 15.31
CA ARG A 126 -8.70 4.37 15.14
C ARG A 126 -7.19 4.59 15.08
N GLU A 127 -6.47 4.15 16.10
CA GLU A 127 -5.02 4.35 16.18
C GLU A 127 -4.26 3.48 15.16
N ARG A 128 -4.81 2.31 14.82
CA ARG A 128 -4.23 1.41 13.80
C ARG A 128 -4.38 1.97 12.39
N TRP A 129 -5.53 2.57 12.05
CA TRP A 129 -5.70 3.28 10.78
C TRP A 129 -4.82 4.53 10.70
N ARG A 130 -4.72 5.29 11.79
CA ARG A 130 -3.76 6.39 11.90
C ARG A 130 -2.35 5.90 11.60
N GLN A 131 -1.89 4.83 12.24
CA GLN A 131 -0.57 4.24 11.99
C GLN A 131 -0.39 3.87 10.52
N ARG A 132 -1.38 3.21 9.92
CA ARG A 132 -1.31 2.77 8.51
C ARG A 132 -1.14 3.95 7.56
N LEU A 133 -1.93 5.01 7.73
CA LEU A 133 -1.84 6.20 6.88
C LEU A 133 -0.53 6.96 7.15
N MET A 134 -0.21 7.22 8.41
CA MET A 134 1.03 7.89 8.82
C MET A 134 2.27 7.18 8.33
N HIS A 135 2.33 5.85 8.40
CA HIS A 135 3.50 5.11 7.92
C HIS A 135 3.72 5.33 6.42
N LYS A 136 2.66 5.28 5.62
CA LYS A 136 2.78 5.40 4.16
C LYS A 136 3.01 6.83 3.66
N PHE A 137 2.50 7.82 4.40
CA PHE A 137 2.40 9.21 3.94
C PHE A 137 3.16 10.23 4.79
N SER A 138 3.61 9.88 5.99
CA SER A 138 4.35 10.79 6.86
C SER A 138 5.70 10.19 7.30
N TYR A 139 5.72 9.04 7.96
CA TYR A 139 6.95 8.46 8.52
C TYR A 139 7.92 7.96 7.45
N PHE A 140 7.44 7.17 6.48
CA PHE A 140 8.32 6.64 5.45
C PHE A 140 8.89 7.73 4.52
N PRO A 141 8.10 8.74 4.07
CA PRO A 141 8.64 9.88 3.33
C PRO A 141 9.71 10.67 4.10
N GLN A 142 9.57 10.84 5.42
CA GLN A 142 10.58 11.53 6.23
C GLN A 142 11.94 10.81 6.23
N VAL A 143 11.94 9.48 6.12
CA VAL A 143 13.16 8.67 6.14
C VAL A 143 13.72 8.44 4.74
N PHE A 144 12.87 8.19 3.75
CA PHE A 144 13.26 7.72 2.41
C PHE A 144 12.93 8.69 1.27
N GLY A 145 12.30 9.83 1.56
CA GLY A 145 11.97 10.85 0.55
C GLY A 145 10.89 10.45 -0.46
N MET A 146 10.16 9.35 -0.22
CA MET A 146 9.12 8.86 -1.14
C MET A 146 7.90 8.31 -0.40
N TYR A 147 6.73 8.41 -1.02
CA TYR A 147 5.50 7.81 -0.52
C TYR A 147 5.46 6.30 -0.76
N GLN A 148 4.91 5.54 0.19
CA GLN A 148 4.66 4.10 -0.01
C GLN A 148 3.36 3.83 -0.78
N CYS A 149 2.56 4.84 -1.08
CA CYS A 149 1.34 4.67 -1.88
C CYS A 149 1.57 5.23 -3.28
N LEU A 150 1.38 4.38 -4.30
CA LEU A 150 1.49 4.78 -5.71
C LEU A 150 0.12 5.06 -6.36
N GLY A 151 -0.97 5.06 -5.59
CA GLY A 151 -2.32 5.24 -6.16
C GLY A 151 -2.88 4.04 -6.95
N CYS A 152 -2.23 2.88 -6.92
CA CYS A 152 -2.61 1.72 -7.76
C CYS A 152 -3.98 1.06 -7.51
N GLY A 153 -4.74 1.49 -6.48
CA GLY A 153 -6.10 1.01 -6.19
C GLY A 153 -6.24 -0.48 -5.79
N ARG A 154 -5.16 -1.29 -5.74
CA ARG A 154 -5.23 -2.72 -5.38
C ARG A 154 -5.90 -2.98 -4.04
N CYS A 155 -5.62 -2.12 -3.05
CA CYS A 155 -6.22 -2.22 -1.73
C CYS A 155 -7.73 -1.95 -1.72
N GLY A 156 -8.20 -0.97 -2.50
CA GLY A 156 -9.62 -0.65 -2.65
C GLY A 156 -10.39 -1.79 -3.32
N ARG A 157 -9.88 -2.30 -4.45
CA ARG A 157 -10.51 -3.43 -5.17
C ARG A 157 -10.66 -4.70 -4.33
N ALA A 158 -9.72 -4.96 -3.41
CA ALA A 158 -9.76 -6.12 -2.55
C ALA A 158 -10.53 -5.88 -1.23
N CYS A 159 -10.98 -4.66 -0.97
CA CYS A 159 -11.63 -4.31 0.28
C CYS A 159 -13.12 -4.70 0.22
N PRO A 160 -13.63 -5.53 1.16
CA PRO A 160 -15.05 -5.93 1.18
C PRO A 160 -16.01 -4.77 1.49
N VAL A 161 -15.48 -3.67 2.02
CA VAL A 161 -16.22 -2.44 2.37
C VAL A 161 -15.74 -1.23 1.56
N ASN A 162 -15.05 -1.47 0.44
CA ASN A 162 -14.63 -0.46 -0.55
C ASN A 162 -13.80 0.71 0.03
N ILE A 163 -12.86 0.43 0.94
CA ILE A 163 -11.91 1.44 1.46
C ILE A 163 -10.66 1.48 0.58
N ASN A 164 -10.39 2.64 -0.02
CA ASN A 164 -9.17 2.93 -0.77
C ASN A 164 -8.29 3.94 -0.01
N ILE A 165 -7.06 3.54 0.33
CA ILE A 165 -6.16 4.40 1.13
C ILE A 165 -5.75 5.69 0.40
N ALA A 166 -5.71 5.70 -0.93
CA ALA A 166 -5.37 6.90 -1.69
C ALA A 166 -6.48 7.95 -1.62
N GLU A 167 -7.75 7.52 -1.68
CA GLU A 167 -8.92 8.38 -1.45
C GLU A 167 -8.98 8.87 0.00
N ILE A 168 -8.66 8.02 0.98
CA ILE A 168 -8.56 8.43 2.39
C ILE A 168 -7.48 9.50 2.58
N ALA A 169 -6.35 9.37 1.87
CA ALA A 169 -5.29 10.38 1.89
C ALA A 169 -5.77 11.74 1.34
N GLN A 170 -6.54 11.76 0.24
CA GLN A 170 -7.14 13.00 -0.27
C GLN A 170 -8.14 13.60 0.72
N LYS A 171 -9.03 12.77 1.28
CA LYS A 171 -9.98 13.20 2.31
C LYS A 171 -9.30 13.79 3.54
N ALA A 172 -8.11 13.30 3.91
CA ALA A 172 -7.33 13.86 5.01
C ALA A 172 -6.81 15.26 4.69
N MET A 173 -6.43 15.54 3.45
CA MET A 173 -5.99 16.87 3.01
C MET A 173 -7.11 17.90 3.12
N GLU A 174 -8.30 17.50 2.68
CA GLU A 174 -9.52 18.32 2.69
C GLU A 174 -10.20 18.38 4.06
N TRP A 175 -9.73 17.60 5.04
CA TRP A 175 -10.38 17.50 6.35
C TRP A 175 -10.25 18.81 7.14
N GLU A 176 -11.38 19.39 7.47
CA GLU A 176 -11.51 20.45 8.46
C GLU A 176 -12.18 19.87 9.71
N GLU A 177 -11.60 20.16 10.87
CA GLU A 177 -12.15 19.68 12.13
C GLU A 177 -13.47 20.39 12.38
N ALA A 178 -14.58 19.65 12.40
CA ALA A 178 -15.85 20.22 12.78
C ALA A 178 -15.71 20.80 14.20
N SER A 179 -16.00 22.09 14.36
CA SER A 179 -16.09 22.75 15.66
C SER A 179 -16.90 21.86 16.58
N ALA A 180 -16.30 21.47 17.71
CA ALA A 180 -17.02 20.73 18.74
C ALA A 180 -18.19 21.61 19.22
N GLU A 181 -19.42 21.24 18.85
CA GLU A 181 -20.63 21.68 19.54
C GLU A 181 -20.82 20.86 20.82
#